data_AF-A0A660V9X6-F1
#
_entry.id   AF-A0A660V9X6-F1
#
_cell.length_a   1.000
_cell.length_b   1.000
_cell.length_c   1.000
_cell.angle_alpha   90.00
_cell.angle_beta   90.00
_cell.angle_gamma   90.00
#
_symmetry.space_group_name_H-M   'P 1'
#
loop_
_entity.id
_entity.type
_entity.pdbx_description
1 polymer ?
#
loop_
_entity_poly.entity_id
_entity_poly.type
_entity_poly.pdbx_seq_one_letter_code
_entity_poly.pdbx_strand_id
1 'polypeptide(L)'
;MTCPDYKGLMMGYLDDELDEHQKKKFTEHLDQCPDCQNELAEFNELKKLADEAALTEPQDELWQHYWKNIYNRFERTLGWICLSVAAIILLIYGGFKLIGEIIQDPTVDVVLKVGLVALIVGLAVLFVSVLRERLYLRKKDPYKDIRR
;
A
#
# COMPACT_ATOMS: atom_id res chain seq x y z
N MET A 1 19.07 4.23 -54.43
CA MET A 1 18.12 3.83 -53.37
C MET A 1 17.23 5.02 -53.10
N THR A 2 15.93 4.79 -52.97
CA THR A 2 14.91 5.84 -52.93
C THR A 2 14.57 6.21 -51.49
N CYS A 3 14.12 7.44 -51.26
CA CYS A 3 13.74 7.95 -49.93
C CYS A 3 12.78 7.07 -49.10
N PRO A 4 11.89 6.21 -49.66
CA PRO A 4 11.06 5.31 -48.86
C PRO A 4 11.84 4.31 -47.99
N ASP A 5 13.01 3.86 -48.45
CA ASP A 5 13.82 2.86 -47.74
C ASP A 5 14.41 3.43 -46.43
N TYR A 6 14.62 4.74 -46.37
CA TYR A 6 15.18 5.44 -45.21
C TYR A 6 14.14 5.85 -44.17
N LYS A 7 12.83 5.74 -44.46
CA LYS A 7 11.78 5.97 -43.46
C LYS A 7 11.79 4.93 -42.34
N GLY A 8 12.11 3.68 -42.65
CA GLY A 8 12.27 2.63 -41.64
C GLY A 8 13.48 2.90 -40.74
N LEU A 9 14.58 3.38 -41.31
CA LEU A 9 15.77 3.76 -40.56
C LEU A 9 15.53 5.02 -39.69
N MET A 10 14.71 5.96 -40.17
CA MET A 10 14.35 7.17 -39.41
C MET A 10 13.65 6.85 -38.08
N MET A 11 12.68 5.92 -38.10
CA MET A 11 12.00 5.50 -36.86
C MET A 11 12.97 4.81 -35.89
N GLY A 12 13.78 3.86 -36.38
CA GLY A 12 14.81 3.22 -35.55
C GLY A 12 15.87 4.21 -35.04
N TYR A 13 16.13 5.30 -35.75
CA TYR A 13 17.04 6.35 -35.30
C TYR A 13 16.44 7.19 -34.17
N LEU A 14 15.14 7.49 -34.23
CA LEU A 14 14.41 8.22 -33.19
C LEU A 14 14.30 7.42 -31.88
N ASP A 15 14.22 6.10 -31.98
CA ASP A 15 14.11 5.17 -30.84
C ASP A 15 15.48 4.60 -30.39
N ASP A 16 16.57 5.06 -31.00
CA ASP A 16 17.95 4.62 -30.72
C ASP A 16 18.22 3.10 -30.92
N GLU A 17 17.45 2.47 -31.80
CA GLU A 17 17.51 1.03 -32.10
C GLU A 17 18.44 0.66 -33.28
N LEU A 18 18.98 1.65 -33.99
CA LEU A 18 19.88 1.40 -35.13
C LEU A 18 21.28 0.94 -34.69
N ASP A 19 21.83 -0.03 -35.43
CA ASP A 19 23.24 -0.39 -35.31
C ASP A 19 24.17 0.69 -35.91
N GLU A 20 25.47 0.66 -35.57
CA GLU A 20 26.46 1.65 -36.02
C GLU A 20 26.56 1.78 -37.56
N HIS A 21 26.35 0.68 -38.28
CA HIS A 21 26.43 0.65 -39.73
C HIS A 21 25.16 1.25 -40.38
N GLN A 22 24.00 1.01 -39.80
CA GLN A 22 22.72 1.60 -40.16
C GLN A 22 22.68 3.09 -39.84
N LYS A 23 23.17 3.51 -38.67
CA LYS A 23 23.32 4.93 -38.30
C LYS A 23 24.17 5.65 -39.32
N LYS A 24 25.35 5.12 -39.67
CA LYS A 24 26.24 5.73 -40.67
C LYS A 24 25.57 5.90 -42.04
N LYS A 25 24.89 4.85 -42.53
CA LYS A 25 24.14 4.92 -43.80
C LYS A 25 23.02 5.95 -43.77
N PHE A 26 22.30 6.04 -42.65
CA PHE A 26 21.23 7.02 -42.47
C PHE A 26 21.78 8.46 -42.44
N THR A 27 22.88 8.70 -41.72
CA THR A 27 23.53 10.02 -41.67
C THR A 27 24.08 10.45 -43.04
N GLU A 28 24.71 9.53 -43.79
CA GLU A 28 25.17 9.80 -45.16
C GLU A 28 24.02 10.17 -46.11
N HIS A 29 22.82 9.62 -45.88
CA HIS A 29 21.62 9.98 -46.63
C HIS A 29 21.02 11.33 -46.20
N LEU A 30 21.02 11.62 -44.90
CA LEU A 30 20.59 12.91 -44.38
C LEU A 30 21.41 14.05 -44.97
N ASP A 31 22.72 13.89 -45.15
CA ASP A 31 23.58 14.91 -45.77
C ASP A 31 23.22 15.21 -47.24
N GLN A 32 22.53 14.28 -47.91
CA GLN A 32 22.20 14.37 -49.34
C GLN A 32 20.72 14.70 -49.59
N CYS A 33 19.84 14.59 -48.59
CA CYS A 33 18.39 14.74 -48.75
C CYS A 33 17.78 15.73 -47.74
N PRO A 34 17.42 16.96 -48.19
CA PRO A 34 16.77 17.96 -47.34
C PRO A 34 15.38 17.54 -46.83
N ASP A 35 14.64 16.76 -47.62
CA ASP A 35 13.28 16.33 -47.26
C ASP A 35 13.29 15.41 -46.04
N CYS A 36 14.23 14.46 -45.98
CA CYS A 36 14.39 13.56 -44.84
C CYS A 36 14.92 14.28 -43.59
N GLN A 37 15.72 15.34 -43.74
CA GLN A 37 16.12 16.18 -42.61
C GLN A 37 14.92 16.91 -42.00
N ASN A 38 14.04 17.48 -42.83
CA ASN A 38 12.83 18.15 -42.37
C ASN A 38 11.87 17.17 -41.69
N GLU A 39 11.65 15.99 -42.26
CA GLU A 39 10.77 14.96 -41.69
C GLU A 39 11.29 14.48 -40.32
N LEU A 40 12.61 14.27 -40.18
CA LEU A 40 13.24 13.92 -38.90
C LEU A 40 13.10 15.04 -37.85
N ALA A 41 13.15 16.31 -38.26
CA ALA A 41 12.97 17.45 -37.36
C ALA A 41 11.53 17.51 -36.80
N GLU A 42 10.52 17.30 -37.67
CA GLU A 42 9.11 17.25 -37.26
C GLU A 42 8.84 16.12 -36.26
N PHE A 43 9.37 14.91 -36.50
CA PHE A 43 9.21 13.79 -35.56
C PHE A 43 9.92 14.03 -34.23
N ASN A 44 11.08 14.69 -34.22
CA ASN A 44 11.75 15.07 -32.98
C ASN A 44 10.96 16.10 -32.17
N GLU A 45 10.25 17.02 -32.84
CA GLU A 45 9.39 17.98 -32.17
C GLU A 45 8.18 17.29 -31.51
N LEU A 46 7.55 16.35 -32.21
CA LEU A 46 6.47 15.53 -31.67
C LEU A 46 6.93 14.69 -30.46
N LYS A 47 8.11 14.09 -30.53
CA LYS A 47 8.69 13.31 -29.42
C LYS A 47 8.89 14.18 -28.18
N LYS A 48 9.43 15.40 -28.33
CA LYS A 48 9.61 16.33 -27.20
C LYS A 48 8.30 16.70 -26.53
N LEU A 49 7.26 17.00 -27.31
CA LEU A 49 5.93 17.30 -26.76
C LEU A 49 5.32 16.08 -26.03
N ALA A 50 5.55 14.88 -26.55
CA ALA A 50 5.12 13.64 -25.90
C ALA A 50 5.89 13.37 -24.60
N ASP A 51 7.21 13.60 -24.57
CA ASP A 51 8.05 13.45 -23.37
C ASP A 51 7.69 14.49 -22.29
N GLU A 52 7.35 15.72 -22.66
CA GLU A 52 6.85 16.75 -21.73
C GLU A 52 5.45 16.42 -21.18
N ALA A 53 4.62 15.75 -21.99
CA ALA A 53 3.31 15.25 -21.59
C ALA A 53 3.37 13.89 -20.87
N ALA A 54 4.50 13.18 -20.95
CA ALA A 54 4.70 11.91 -20.28
C ALA A 54 4.67 12.17 -18.77
N LEU A 55 3.56 11.74 -18.16
CA LEU A 55 3.37 11.73 -16.72
C LEU A 55 4.58 11.09 -16.08
N THR A 56 5.35 11.87 -15.33
CA THR A 56 6.52 11.41 -14.59
C THR A 56 6.14 10.14 -13.82
N GLU A 57 6.74 9.00 -14.15
CA GLU A 57 6.50 7.78 -13.39
C GLU A 57 6.81 8.08 -11.91
N PRO A 58 5.88 7.75 -11.00
CA PRO A 58 6.08 8.06 -9.59
C PRO A 58 7.31 7.29 -9.10
N GLN A 59 8.30 8.07 -8.69
CA GLN A 59 9.59 7.61 -8.17
C GLN A 59 9.38 6.52 -7.11
N ASP A 60 10.18 5.44 -7.16
CA ASP A 60 10.09 4.29 -6.23
C ASP A 60 10.06 4.68 -4.74
N GLU A 61 10.60 5.84 -4.38
CA GLU A 61 10.53 6.41 -3.03
C GLU A 61 9.09 6.65 -2.54
N LEU A 62 8.18 7.08 -3.41
CA LEU A 62 6.77 7.25 -3.10
C LEU A 62 6.10 5.91 -2.76
N TRP A 63 6.48 4.84 -3.48
CA TRP A 63 5.97 3.49 -3.26
C TRP A 63 6.42 2.93 -1.90
N GLN A 64 7.71 3.09 -1.58
CA GLN A 64 8.29 2.71 -0.28
C GLN A 64 7.59 3.42 0.88
N HIS A 65 7.35 4.72 0.76
CA HIS A 65 6.71 5.52 1.82
C HIS A 65 5.24 5.15 2.03
N TYR A 66 4.51 4.87 0.95
CA TYR A 66 3.11 4.47 1.02
C TYR A 66 2.94 3.12 1.73
N TRP A 67 3.76 2.12 1.36
CA TRP A 67 3.71 0.80 1.97
C TRP A 67 4.11 0.81 3.45
N LYS A 68 5.14 1.58 3.85
CA LYS A 68 5.55 1.69 5.26
C LYS A 68 4.44 2.22 6.17
N ASN A 69 3.69 3.23 5.72
CA ASN A 69 2.63 3.84 6.52
C ASN A 69 1.36 2.99 6.60
N ILE A 70 1.11 2.17 5.58
CA ILE A 70 -0.01 1.23 5.55
C ILE A 70 0.29 0.00 6.41
N TYR A 71 1.42 -0.68 6.19
CA TYR A 71 1.70 -1.97 6.83
C TYR A 71 1.78 -1.87 8.36
N ASN A 72 2.50 -0.86 8.87
CA ASN A 72 2.67 -0.64 10.31
C ASN A 72 1.35 -0.29 11.02
N ARG A 73 0.37 0.28 10.28
CA ARG A 73 -0.94 0.63 10.81
C ARG A 73 -1.83 -0.60 10.88
N PHE A 74 -1.73 -1.53 9.93
CA PHE A 74 -2.60 -2.70 9.87
C PHE A 74 -2.23 -3.76 10.91
N GLU A 75 -0.95 -4.13 11.06
CA GLU A 75 -0.54 -5.17 12.02
C GLU A 75 -1.01 -4.87 13.45
N ARG A 76 -0.75 -3.64 13.90
CA ARG A 76 -1.07 -3.24 15.26
C ARG A 76 -2.57 -3.07 15.45
N THR A 77 -3.33 -2.66 14.43
CA THR A 77 -4.80 -2.60 14.52
C THR A 77 -5.43 -3.97 14.56
N LEU A 78 -5.06 -4.83 13.62
CA LEU A 78 -5.61 -6.17 13.46
C LEU A 78 -5.25 -7.03 14.66
N GLY A 79 -4.02 -6.92 15.18
CA GLY A 79 -3.60 -7.61 16.40
C GLY A 79 -4.48 -7.30 17.60
N TRP A 80 -4.80 -6.02 17.85
CA TRP A 80 -5.69 -5.66 18.97
C TRP A 80 -7.14 -6.05 18.74
N ILE A 81 -7.64 -5.99 17.50
CA ILE A 81 -9.00 -6.46 17.18
C ILE A 81 -9.10 -7.97 17.40
N CYS A 82 -8.18 -8.76 16.86
CA CYS A 82 -8.16 -10.21 17.04
C CYS A 82 -8.01 -10.59 18.52
N LEU A 83 -7.11 -9.93 19.26
CA LEU A 83 -6.95 -10.14 20.70
C LEU A 83 -8.24 -9.81 21.47
N SER A 84 -8.93 -8.73 21.09
CA SER A 84 -10.20 -8.33 21.71
C SER A 84 -11.30 -9.35 21.48
N VAL A 85 -11.46 -9.80 20.23
CA VAL A 85 -12.46 -10.80 19.87
C VAL A 85 -12.17 -12.12 20.59
N ALA A 86 -10.91 -12.56 20.60
CA ALA A 86 -10.50 -13.77 21.31
C ALA A 86 -10.77 -13.67 22.82
N ALA A 87 -10.44 -12.55 23.45
CA ALA A 87 -10.69 -12.32 24.88
C ALA A 87 -12.19 -12.35 25.21
N ILE A 88 -13.03 -11.72 24.38
CA ILE A 88 -14.49 -11.73 24.55
C ILE A 88 -15.02 -13.16 24.45
N ILE A 89 -14.61 -13.92 23.43
CA ILE A 89 -15.03 -15.31 23.25
C ILE A 89 -14.62 -16.16 24.45
N LEU A 90 -13.38 -16.01 24.94
CA LEU A 90 -12.89 -16.74 26.11
C LEU A 90 -13.63 -16.37 27.40
N LEU A 91 -13.94 -15.09 27.62
CA LEU A 91 -14.70 -14.65 28.79
C LEU A 91 -16.15 -15.16 28.75
N ILE A 92 -16.78 -15.13 27.57
CA ILE A 92 -18.15 -15.64 27.40
C ILE A 92 -18.16 -17.15 27.56
N TYR A 93 -17.38 -17.89 26.77
CA TYR A 93 -17.37 -19.34 26.79
C TYR A 93 -16.87 -19.91 28.13
N GLY A 94 -15.76 -19.36 28.64
CA GLY A 94 -15.20 -19.75 29.94
C GLY A 94 -16.15 -19.40 31.09
N GLY A 95 -16.79 -18.23 31.03
CA GLY A 95 -17.83 -17.84 31.99
C GLY A 95 -19.02 -18.78 31.96
N PHE A 96 -19.58 -19.08 30.78
CA PHE A 96 -20.70 -20.02 30.64
C PHE A 96 -20.37 -21.41 31.17
N LYS A 97 -19.17 -21.93 30.86
CA LYS A 97 -18.73 -23.24 31.35
C LYS A 97 -18.58 -23.26 32.87
N LEU A 98 -17.89 -22.28 33.45
CA LEU A 98 -17.69 -22.17 34.89
C LEU A 98 -19.01 -21.98 35.64
N ILE A 99 -19.90 -21.13 35.12
CA ILE A 99 -21.24 -20.92 35.69
C ILE A 99 -22.05 -22.21 35.62
N GLY A 100 -22.00 -22.96 34.51
CA GLY A 100 -22.69 -24.24 34.37
C GLY A 100 -22.23 -25.28 35.40
N GLU A 101 -20.92 -25.46 35.57
CA GLU A 101 -20.35 -26.40 36.54
C GLU A 101 -20.65 -25.98 37.99
N ILE A 102 -20.55 -24.68 38.31
CA ILE A 102 -20.75 -24.15 39.66
C ILE A 102 -22.25 -24.09 40.04
N ILE A 103 -23.16 -23.87 39.10
CA ILE A 103 -24.61 -23.85 39.39
C ILE A 103 -25.12 -25.26 39.69
N GLN A 104 -24.59 -26.29 39.02
CA GLN A 104 -24.98 -27.68 39.28
C GLN A 104 -24.47 -28.21 40.61
N ASP A 105 -23.43 -27.61 41.17
CA ASP A 105 -22.86 -28.04 42.45
C ASP A 105 -23.56 -27.31 43.64
N PRO A 106 -24.36 -28.02 44.45
CA PRO A 106 -25.10 -27.43 45.57
C PRO A 106 -24.22 -27.09 46.77
N THR A 107 -22.94 -27.47 46.75
CA THR A 107 -21.98 -27.27 47.85
C THR A 107 -21.30 -25.90 47.83
N VAL A 108 -21.42 -25.15 46.72
CA VAL A 108 -20.70 -23.90 46.52
C VAL A 108 -21.51 -22.72 47.07
N ASP A 109 -20.86 -21.93 47.93
CA ASP A 109 -21.41 -20.73 48.54
C ASP A 109 -21.90 -19.72 47.49
N VAL A 110 -23.09 -19.14 47.71
CA VAL A 110 -23.71 -18.13 46.85
C VAL A 110 -22.80 -16.90 46.67
N VAL A 111 -22.00 -16.57 47.69
CA VAL A 111 -21.04 -15.45 47.62
C VAL A 111 -19.98 -15.68 46.53
N LEU A 112 -19.49 -16.91 46.39
CA LEU A 112 -18.52 -17.28 45.34
C LEU A 112 -19.13 -17.18 43.93
N LYS A 113 -20.40 -17.56 43.78
CA LYS A 113 -21.14 -17.45 42.51
C LYS A 113 -21.26 -16.01 42.05
N VAL A 114 -21.68 -15.12 42.95
CA VAL A 114 -21.84 -13.69 42.66
C VAL A 114 -20.48 -13.03 42.42
N GLY A 115 -19.46 -13.37 43.22
CA GLY A 115 -18.10 -12.84 43.07
C GLY A 115 -17.48 -13.19 41.71
N LEU A 116 -17.66 -14.42 41.23
CA LEU A 116 -17.14 -14.84 39.93
C LEU A 116 -17.79 -14.08 38.76
N VAL A 117 -19.12 -13.93 38.80
CA VAL A 117 -19.86 -13.18 37.77
C VAL A 117 -19.43 -11.71 37.77
N ALA A 118 -19.31 -11.08 38.95
CA ALA A 118 -18.84 -9.71 39.08
C ALA A 118 -17.42 -9.53 38.52
N LEU A 119 -16.53 -10.52 38.74
CA LEU A 119 -15.16 -10.49 38.23
C LEU A 119 -15.11 -10.59 36.70
N ILE A 120 -15.88 -11.49 36.09
CA ILE A 120 -15.94 -11.63 34.62
C ILE A 120 -16.50 -10.35 33.98
N VAL A 121 -17.60 -9.82 34.53
CA VAL A 121 -18.20 -8.57 34.03
C VAL A 121 -17.24 -7.40 34.21
N GLY A 122 -16.57 -7.31 35.36
CA GLY A 122 -15.56 -6.27 35.61
C GLY A 122 -14.40 -6.31 34.63
N LEU A 123 -13.87 -7.50 34.32
CA LEU A 123 -12.82 -7.68 33.31
C LEU A 123 -13.30 -7.29 31.91
N ALA A 124 -14.53 -7.65 31.53
CA ALA A 124 -15.11 -7.25 30.26
C ALA A 124 -15.26 -5.72 30.15
N VAL A 125 -15.73 -5.06 31.22
CA VAL A 125 -15.88 -3.59 31.26
C VAL A 125 -14.53 -2.88 31.18
N LEU A 126 -13.54 -3.30 31.97
CA LEU A 126 -12.19 -2.75 31.92
C LEU A 126 -11.57 -2.91 30.52
N PHE A 127 -11.76 -4.09 29.92
CA PHE A 127 -11.27 -4.37 28.58
C PHE A 127 -11.88 -3.43 27.53
N VAL A 128 -13.21 -3.23 27.57
CA VAL A 128 -13.90 -2.28 26.68
C VAL A 128 -13.44 -0.84 26.93
N SER A 129 -13.20 -0.45 28.18
CA SER A 129 -12.70 0.88 28.53
C SER A 129 -11.32 1.15 27.90
N VAL A 130 -10.36 0.23 28.09
CA VAL A 130 -9.01 0.34 27.54
C VAL A 130 -9.04 0.33 26.00
N LEU A 131 -9.90 -0.51 25.41
CA LEU A 131 -10.07 -0.58 23.96
C LEU A 131 -10.61 0.74 23.40
N ARG A 132 -11.65 1.29 24.03
CA ARG A 132 -12.26 2.58 23.65
C ARG A 132 -11.25 3.72 23.76
N GLU A 133 -10.51 3.77 24.86
CA GLU A 133 -9.48 4.79 25.11
C GLU A 133 -8.38 4.73 24.04
N ARG A 134 -7.86 3.54 23.73
CA ARG A 134 -6.87 3.38 22.65
C ARG A 134 -7.38 3.75 21.27
N LEU A 135 -8.63 3.39 20.94
CA LEU A 135 -9.24 3.77 19.66
C LEU A 135 -9.43 5.28 19.56
N TYR A 136 -9.81 5.93 20.66
CA TYR A 136 -10.01 7.36 20.74
C TYR A 136 -8.69 8.13 20.59
N LEU A 137 -7.68 7.77 21.39
CA LEU A 137 -6.34 8.37 21.33
C LEU A 137 -5.74 8.20 19.93
N ARG A 138 -5.93 7.05 19.28
CA ARG A 138 -5.43 6.82 17.92
C ARG A 138 -6.09 7.70 16.85
N LYS A 139 -7.35 8.11 17.04
CA LYS A 139 -8.04 9.02 16.12
C LYS A 139 -7.68 10.48 16.36
N LYS A 140 -7.26 10.84 17.57
CA LYS A 140 -7.06 12.22 18.03
C LYS A 140 -5.61 12.63 18.24
N ASP A 141 -4.64 11.85 17.78
CA ASP A 141 -3.23 12.18 17.93
C ASP A 141 -2.69 12.94 16.71
N PRO A 142 -2.64 14.30 16.74
CA PRO A 142 -2.11 15.12 15.65
C PRO A 142 -0.58 15.04 15.49
N TYR A 143 0.13 14.38 16.40
CA TYR A 143 1.60 14.25 16.36
C TYR A 143 2.09 12.90 15.80
N LYS A 144 1.18 12.07 15.29
CA LYS A 144 1.49 10.71 14.82
C LYS A 144 2.46 10.65 13.63
N ASP A 145 2.59 11.72 12.86
CA ASP A 145 3.46 11.81 11.68
C ASP A 145 4.73 12.64 11.89
N ILE A 146 4.99 13.17 13.09
CA ILE A 146 6.21 13.94 13.34
C ILE A 146 7.32 12.97 13.78
N ARG A 147 8.15 12.53 12.82
CA ARG A 147 9.43 11.87 13.12
C ARG A 147 10.42 12.92 13.65
N ARG A 148 11.09 12.58 14.74
CA ARG A 148 12.23 13.34 15.28
C ARG A 148 13.52 12.90 14.58
#